data_AF-A0A916U9N6-F1
#
_entry.id   AF-A0A916U9N6-F1
#
_cell.length_a   1.000
_cell.length_b   1.000
_cell.length_c   1.000
_cell.angle_alpha   90.00
_cell.angle_beta   90.00
_cell.angle_gamma   90.00
#
_symmetry.space_group_name_H-M   'P 1'
#
loop_
_entity.id
_entity.type
_entity.pdbx_description
1 polymer ?
#
loop_
_entity_poly.entity_id
_entity_poly.type
_entity_poly.pdbx_seq_one_letter_code
_entity_poly.pdbx_strand_id
1 'polypeptide(L)'
;MALQNTGRYFRPLLVLLQANELNPLLVNGKYTKDVKGKKTDMMDCQWIQKLHSLGMLGGSLIPDLFTETLRQYCRHPSSLVADASGYINKMQKA
;
A
#
# COMPACT_ATOMS: atom_id res chain seq x y z
N MET A 1 0.30 16.33 2.03
CA MET A 1 -0.65 15.28 2.46
C MET A 1 0.04 13.94 2.30
N ALA A 2 0.08 13.11 3.33
CA ALA A 2 0.76 11.82 3.30
C ALA A 2 -0.26 10.69 3.33
N LEU A 3 -0.08 9.68 2.47
CA LEU A 3 -0.90 8.47 2.45
C LEU A 3 -0.04 7.26 2.75
N GLN A 4 -0.44 6.47 3.74
CA GLN A 4 0.28 5.25 4.05
C GLN A 4 0.00 4.20 2.97
N ASN A 5 1.05 3.53 2.50
CA ASN A 5 0.96 2.38 1.61
C ASN A 5 0.53 1.13 2.41
N THR A 6 -0.70 1.14 2.89
CA THR A 6 -1.32 0.02 3.62
C THR A 6 -2.30 -0.72 2.71
N GLY A 7 -1.89 -1.89 2.23
CA GLY A 7 -2.77 -2.83 1.54
C GLY A 7 -3.23 -2.40 0.14
N ARG A 8 -4.38 -2.91 -0.32
CA ARG A 8 -4.92 -2.63 -1.68
C ARG A 8 -5.73 -1.33 -1.76
N TYR A 9 -6.09 -0.74 -0.61
CA TYR A 9 -7.09 0.34 -0.52
C TYR A 9 -6.56 1.74 -0.84
N PHE A 10 -5.25 1.96 -0.73
CA PHE A 10 -4.68 3.28 -1.03
C PHE A 10 -4.73 3.62 -2.53
N ARG A 11 -4.77 2.60 -3.40
CA ARG A 11 -4.65 2.77 -4.86
C ARG A 11 -5.86 3.49 -5.48
N PRO A 12 -7.11 3.11 -5.22
CA PRO A 12 -8.27 3.87 -5.68
C PRO A 12 -8.26 5.32 -5.19
N LEU A 13 -7.88 5.54 -3.93
CA LEU A 13 -7.80 6.88 -3.35
C LEU A 13 -6.73 7.73 -4.04
N LEU A 14 -5.56 7.16 -4.32
CA LEU A 14 -4.48 7.84 -5.05
C LEU A 14 -4.93 8.27 -6.44
N VAL A 15 -5.64 7.41 -7.18
CA VAL A 15 -6.17 7.72 -8.51
C VAL A 15 -7.17 8.87 -8.45
N LEU A 16 -8.08 8.87 -7.47
CA LEU A 16 -9.04 9.96 -7.27
C LEU A 16 -8.33 11.28 -6.92
N LEU A 17 -7.31 11.24 -6.06
CA LEU A 17 -6.55 12.42 -5.69
C LEU A 17 -5.77 12.99 -6.89
N GLN A 18 -5.12 12.13 -7.69
CA GLN A 18 -4.41 12.53 -8.91
C GLN A 18 -5.37 13.14 -9.95
N ALA A 19 -6.59 12.59 -10.08
CA ALA A 19 -7.62 13.16 -10.95
C ALA A 19 -8.10 14.55 -10.51
N ASN A 20 -7.89 14.92 -9.24
CA ASN A 20 -8.17 16.23 -8.68
C ASN A 20 -6.91 17.10 -8.54
N GLU A 21 -5.83 16.78 -9.27
CA GLU A 21 -4.54 17.51 -9.22
C GLU A 21 -3.85 17.52 -7.84
N LEU A 22 -4.24 16.61 -6.96
CA LEU A 22 -3.61 16.41 -5.65
C LEU A 22 -2.56 15.30 -5.73
N ASN A 23 -1.32 15.64 -5.41
CA ASN A 23 -0.20 14.70 -5.36
C ASN A 23 0.16 14.35 -3.90
N PRO A 24 -0.49 13.35 -3.29
CA PRO A 24 -0.13 12.92 -1.94
C PRO A 24 1.21 12.17 -1.94
N LEU A 25 2.00 12.39 -0.89
CA LEU A 25 3.22 11.62 -0.66
C LEU A 25 2.84 10.21 -0.19
N LEU A 26 3.13 9.20 -1.00
CA LEU A 26 2.93 7.80 -0.60
C LEU A 26 4.06 7.39 0.34
N VAL A 27 3.75 6.88 1.53
CA VAL A 27 4.76 6.55 2.54
C VAL A 27 4.71 5.06 2.84
N ASN A 28 5.87 4.39 2.81
CA ASN A 28 5.95 2.97 3.11
C ASN A 28 5.77 2.77 4.62
N GLY A 29 4.80 1.95 5.00
CA GLY A 29 4.51 1.64 6.40
C GLY A 29 5.69 1.02 7.17
N LYS A 30 6.75 0.56 6.48
CA LYS A 30 8.01 0.15 7.12
C LYS A 30 8.76 1.30 7.79
N TYR A 31 8.74 2.51 7.22
CA TYR A 31 9.44 3.68 7.78
C TYR A 31 8.63 4.37 8.89
N THR A 32 7.37 4.00 9.07
CA THR A 32 6.48 4.57 10.09
C THR A 32 6.35 3.63 11.30
N LYS A 33 7.19 2.59 11.41
CA LYS A 33 7.00 1.51 12.40
C LYS A 33 7.45 1.84 13.82
N ASP A 34 8.16 2.95 14.05
CA ASP A 34 8.80 3.26 15.33
C ASP A 34 7.89 3.92 16.40
N VAL A 35 6.66 3.41 16.58
CA VAL A 35 5.83 3.79 17.74
C VAL A 35 5.84 2.63 18.72
N LYS A 36 6.62 2.74 19.81
CA LYS A 36 6.61 1.81 20.93
C LYS A 36 5.32 2.03 21.75
N GLY A 37 4.41 1.05 21.80
CA GLY A 37 3.16 1.12 22.57
C GLY A 37 1.97 0.48 21.86
N LYS A 38 0.76 0.58 22.44
CA LYS A 38 -0.50 0.21 21.76
C LYS A 38 -0.66 1.10 20.52
N LYS A 39 -0.66 0.52 19.32
CA LYS A 39 -1.01 1.26 18.09
C LYS A 39 -2.51 1.44 17.97
N THR A 40 -2.95 2.66 17.68
CA THR A 40 -4.30 2.96 17.24
C THR A 40 -4.20 3.75 15.94
N ASP A 41 -5.18 3.61 15.03
CA ASP A 41 -5.17 4.30 13.74
C ASP A 41 -5.00 5.82 13.88
N MET A 42 -5.53 6.40 14.97
CA MET A 42 -5.37 7.81 15.29
C MET A 42 -3.93 8.19 15.63
N MET A 43 -3.23 7.39 16.45
CA MET A 43 -1.83 7.63 16.81
C MET A 43 -0.90 7.41 15.60
N ASP A 44 -1.21 6.43 14.74
CA ASP A 44 -0.46 6.18 13.52
C ASP A 44 -0.58 7.38 12.54
N CYS A 45 -1.76 7.97 12.37
CA CYS A 45 -1.96 9.17 11.57
C CYS A 45 -1.18 10.39 12.09
N GLN A 46 -1.20 10.64 13.41
CA GLN A 46 -0.45 11.74 14.03
C GLN A 46 1.06 11.54 13.89
N TRP A 47 1.54 10.32 14.02
CA TRP A 47 2.94 9.98 13.85
C TRP A 47 3.41 10.22 12.40
N ILE A 48 2.62 9.79 11.42
CA ILE A 48 2.87 10.04 10.00
C ILE A 48 2.88 11.54 9.72
N GLN A 49 1.93 12.30 10.27
CA GLN A 49 1.90 13.77 10.11
C GLN A 49 3.18 14.42 10.66
N LYS A 50 3.64 14.00 11.84
CA LYS A 50 4.87 14.52 12.45
C LYS A 50 6.12 14.19 11.63
N LEU A 51 6.24 12.97 11.12
CA LEU A 51 7.35 12.59 10.25
C LEU A 51 7.32 13.36 8.91
N HIS A 52 6.13 13.61 8.37
CA HIS A 52 5.96 14.42 7.16
C HIS A 52 6.37 15.88 7.40
N SER A 53 5.98 16.49 8.53
CA SER A 53 6.37 17.87 8.85
C SER A 53 7.87 18.04 9.08
N LEU A 54 8.55 16.98 9.53
CA LEU A 54 10.00 16.98 9.74
C LEU A 54 10.79 16.63 8.47
N GLY A 55 10.11 16.34 7.34
CA GLY A 55 10.78 15.92 6.09
C GLY A 55 11.45 14.54 6.18
N MET A 56 11.15 13.75 7.21
CA MET A 56 11.78 12.45 7.47
C MET A 56 11.13 11.30 6.69
N LEU A 57 10.04 11.57 5.96
CA LEU A 57 9.37 10.57 5.13
C LEU A 57 9.91 10.61 3.70
N GLY A 58 10.61 9.54 3.32
CA GLY A 58 10.90 9.26 1.92
C GLY A 58 9.62 8.88 1.18
N GLY A 59 9.33 9.59 0.09
CA GLY A 59 8.29 9.19 -0.85
C GLY A 59 8.54 7.79 -1.38
N SER A 60 7.50 6.97 -1.36
CA SER A 60 7.51 5.65 -1.99
C SER A 60 7.35 5.84 -3.49
N LEU A 61 8.10 5.07 -4.27
CA LEU A 61 7.98 5.05 -5.71
C LEU A 61 6.55 4.66 -6.11
N ILE A 62 5.83 5.58 -6.72
CA ILE A 62 4.57 5.31 -7.43
C ILE A 62 4.97 4.95 -8.86
N PRO A 63 4.80 3.69 -9.30
CA PRO A 63 5.08 3.34 -10.69
C PRO A 63 4.13 4.10 -11.62
N ASP A 64 4.62 4.47 -12.79
CA ASP A 64 3.80 4.98 -13.87
C ASP A 64 2.81 3.90 -14.36
N LEU A 65 1.80 4.34 -15.12
CA LEU A 65 0.72 3.47 -15.57
C LEU A 65 1.26 2.25 -16.33
N PHE A 66 2.24 2.44 -17.20
CA PHE A 66 2.83 1.36 -17.98
C PHE A 66 3.52 0.31 -17.10
N THR A 67 4.39 0.75 -16.18
CA THR A 67 5.05 -0.16 -15.23
C THR A 67 4.04 -0.88 -14.33
N GLU A 68 2.97 -0.19 -13.92
CA GLU A 68 1.92 -0.82 -13.13
C GLU A 68 1.17 -1.89 -13.91
N THR A 69 0.74 -1.60 -15.15
CA THR A 69 0.06 -2.56 -16.02
C THR A 69 0.93 -3.79 -16.24
N LEU A 70 2.22 -3.60 -16.54
CA LEU A 70 3.16 -4.70 -16.72
C LEU A 70 3.28 -5.56 -15.45
N ARG A 71 3.38 -4.93 -14.27
CA ARG A 71 3.39 -5.65 -12.98
C ARG A 71 2.12 -6.45 -12.74
N GLN A 72 0.96 -5.95 -13.14
CA GLN A 72 -0.30 -6.68 -13.04
C GLN A 72 -0.29 -7.93 -13.93
N TYR A 73 0.13 -7.78 -15.20
CA TYR A 73 0.30 -8.91 -16.10
C TYR A 73 1.26 -9.97 -15.56
N CYS A 74 2.40 -9.57 -15.01
CA CYS A 74 3.36 -10.51 -14.44
C CYS A 74 2.86 -11.19 -13.15
N ARG A 75 2.01 -10.52 -12.35
CA ARG A 75 1.47 -11.10 -11.10
C ARG A 75 0.29 -12.04 -11.33
N HIS A 76 -0.46 -11.85 -12.41
CA HIS A 76 -1.67 -12.61 -12.68
C HIS A 76 -1.45 -14.15 -12.69
N PRO A 77 -0.43 -14.70 -13.39
CA PRO A 77 -0.16 -16.14 -13.37
C PRO A 77 0.14 -16.67 -11.97
N SER A 78 0.96 -15.96 -11.18
CA SER A 78 1.28 -16.36 -9.82
C SER A 78 0.06 -16.37 -8.91
N SER A 79 -0.88 -15.43 -9.10
CA SER A 79 -2.17 -15.42 -8.40
C SER A 79 -2.97 -16.67 -8.72
N LEU A 80 -3.11 -17.00 -10.00
CA LEU A 80 -3.86 -18.19 -10.43
C LEU A 80 -3.29 -19.49 -9.86
N VAL A 81 -1.96 -19.62 -9.80
CA VAL A 81 -1.30 -20.79 -9.21
C VAL A 81 -1.58 -20.89 -7.71
N ALA A 82 -1.52 -19.76 -7.00
CA ALA A 82 -1.85 -19.70 -5.58
C ALA A 82 -3.32 -20.05 -5.31
N ASP A 83 -4.23 -19.54 -6.14
CA ASP A 83 -5.67 -19.82 -6.05
C ASP A 83 -5.96 -21.30 -6.31
N ALA A 84 -5.37 -21.88 -7.37
CA ALA A 84 -5.47 -23.32 -7.69
C ALA A 84 -5.00 -24.19 -6.51
N SER A 85 -3.84 -23.87 -5.93
CA SER A 85 -3.31 -24.56 -4.75
C SER A 85 -4.26 -24.43 -3.55
N GLY A 86 -4.88 -23.25 -3.39
CA GLY A 86 -5.89 -23.00 -2.37
C GLY A 86 -7.14 -23.87 -2.53
N TYR A 87 -7.62 -24.06 -3.77
CA TYR A 87 -8.77 -24.93 -4.05
C TYR A 87 -8.46 -26.40 -3.78
N ILE A 88 -7.30 -26.90 -4.20
CA ILE A 88 -6.86 -28.28 -3.93
C ILE A 88 -6.81 -28.55 -2.42
N ASN A 89 -6.18 -27.65 -1.65
CA ASN A 89 -6.11 -27.77 -0.19
C ASN A 89 -7.47 -27.77 0.50
N LYS A 90 -8.46 -27.06 -0.03
CA LYS A 90 -9.84 -27.07 0.50
C LYS A 90 -10.53 -28.40 0.20
N MET A 91 -10.35 -28.95 -1.00
CA MET A 91 -10.91 -30.25 -1.37
C MET A 91 -10.33 -31.40 -0.55
N GLN A 92 -9.03 -31.35 -0.23
CA GLN A 92 -8.36 -32.39 0.57
C GLN A 92 -8.69 -32.34 2.08
N LYS A 93 -9.26 -31.24 2.56
CA LYS A 93 -9.68 -31.05 3.95
C LYS A 93 -11.18 -31.28 4.19
N ALA A 94 -11.94 -31.59 3.14
CA ALA A 94 -13.34 -32.01 3.20
C ALA A 94 -13.42 -33.54 3.19
#